data_AF-A0A835RSM7-F1
#
_entry.id   AF-A0A835RSM7-F1
#
_cell.length_a   1.000
_cell.length_b   1.000
_cell.length_c   1.000
_cell.angle_alpha   90.00
_cell.angle_beta   90.00
_cell.angle_gamma   90.00
#
_symmetry.space_group_name_H-M   'P 1'
#
loop_
_entity.id
_entity.type
_entity.pdbx_description
1 polymer ?
#
loop_
_entity_poly.entity_id
_entity_poly.type
_entity_poly.pdbx_seq_one_letter_code
_entity_poly.pdbx_strand_id
1 'polypeptide(L)'
;MLKTIERYNIYTRDSSGSSYSTEKGTQQDAEVMLQKIELLETSKRKLMGESLESCELEELHELEHQLEQSICRIRGRKNLLLADHLAQLTNREKILREENAILQKAMEGGSIACGHLRRSGSSK
;
A
#
# COMPACT_ATOMS: atom_id res chain seq x y z
N MET A 1 -5.78 -3.72 68.95
CA MET A 1 -6.54 -2.97 67.91
C MET A 1 -5.60 -2.11 67.05
N LEU A 2 -4.73 -1.28 67.64
CA LEU A 2 -3.79 -0.41 66.90
C LEU A 2 -2.85 -1.15 65.93
N LYS A 3 -2.29 -2.31 66.33
CA LYS A 3 -1.41 -3.15 65.49
C LYS A 3 -2.08 -3.68 64.21
N THR A 4 -3.40 -3.75 64.18
CA THR A 4 -4.14 -4.18 62.97
C THR A 4 -4.33 -3.02 62.00
N ILE A 5 -4.56 -1.81 62.53
CA ILE A 5 -4.66 -0.57 61.76
C ILE A 5 -3.31 -0.24 61.11
N GLU A 6 -2.22 -0.41 61.86
CA GLU A 6 -0.86 -0.19 61.36
C GLU A 6 -0.51 -1.14 60.21
N ARG A 7 -0.83 -2.44 60.35
CA ARG A 7 -0.65 -3.41 59.27
C ARG A 7 -1.49 -3.10 58.04
N TYR A 8 -2.71 -2.59 58.22
CA TYR A 8 -3.57 -2.19 57.11
C TYR A 8 -3.01 -0.94 56.38
N ASN A 9 -2.49 0.04 57.12
CA ASN A 9 -1.84 1.23 56.55
C ASN A 9 -0.55 0.88 55.77
N ILE A 10 0.24 -0.07 56.26
CA ILE A 10 1.44 -0.54 55.53
C ILE A 10 1.04 -1.21 54.21
N TYR A 11 0.07 -2.13 54.27
CA TYR A 11 -0.38 -2.87 53.09
C TYR A 11 -1.05 -1.97 52.03
N THR A 12 -1.86 -1.00 52.47
CA THR A 12 -2.51 -0.03 51.56
C THR A 12 -1.52 0.95 50.94
N ARG A 13 -0.47 1.34 51.66
CA ARG A 13 0.59 2.22 51.15
C ARG A 13 1.49 1.52 50.14
N ASP A 14 1.79 0.24 50.35
CA ASP A 14 2.57 -0.56 49.40
C ASP A 14 1.75 -0.92 48.14
N SER A 15 0.44 -1.17 48.30
CA SER A 15 -0.49 -1.41 47.19
C SER A 15 -0.75 -0.16 46.34
N SER A 16 -1.00 1.00 46.98
CA SER A 16 -1.18 2.28 46.28
C SER A 16 0.11 2.79 45.63
N GLY A 17 1.29 2.53 46.23
CA GLY A 17 2.58 2.87 45.61
C GLY A 17 2.82 2.13 44.28
N SER A 18 2.38 0.87 44.18
CA SER A 18 2.50 0.05 42.97
C SER A 18 1.52 0.49 41.87
N SER A 19 0.26 0.76 42.19
CA SER A 19 -0.73 1.25 41.21
C SER A 19 -0.38 2.65 40.71
N TYR A 20 0.00 3.56 41.61
CA TYR A 20 0.38 4.94 41.29
C TYR A 20 1.66 5.02 40.45
N SER A 21 2.64 4.13 40.70
CA SER A 21 3.86 4.07 39.88
C SER A 21 3.57 3.52 38.47
N THR A 22 2.64 2.57 38.36
CA THR A 22 2.19 2.02 37.06
C THR A 22 1.38 3.06 36.28
N GLU A 23 0.44 3.76 36.92
CA GLU A 23 -0.34 4.85 36.33
C GLU A 23 0.57 6.00 35.86
N LYS A 24 1.56 6.38 36.66
CA LYS A 24 2.59 7.36 36.26
C LYS A 24 3.43 6.90 35.08
N GLY A 25 3.82 5.63 35.04
CA GLY A 25 4.53 5.04 33.90
C GLY A 25 3.71 5.13 32.63
N THR A 26 2.43 4.74 32.70
CA THR A 26 1.51 4.84 31.55
C THR A 26 1.26 6.27 31.09
N GLN A 27 1.26 7.24 32.02
CA GLN A 27 1.09 8.65 31.69
C GLN A 27 2.32 9.23 31.01
N GLN A 28 3.52 8.89 31.48
CA GLN A 28 4.78 9.25 30.81
C GLN A 28 4.88 8.64 29.41
N ASP A 29 4.51 7.36 29.25
CA ASP A 29 4.50 6.70 27.95
C ASP A 29 3.53 7.39 26.97
N ALA A 30 2.36 7.82 27.46
CA ALA A 30 1.40 8.57 26.67
C ALA A 30 1.95 9.95 26.25
N GLU A 31 2.62 10.66 27.16
CA GLU A 31 3.27 11.96 26.86
C GLU A 31 4.36 11.81 25.79
N VAL A 32 5.20 10.78 25.90
CA VAL A 32 6.24 10.47 24.88
C VAL A 32 5.60 10.15 23.53
N MET A 33 4.51 9.38 23.51
CA MET A 33 3.79 9.09 22.27
C MET A 33 3.19 10.36 21.64
N LEU A 34 2.60 11.25 22.44
CA LEU A 34 2.06 12.52 21.95
C LEU A 34 3.14 13.40 21.32
N GLN A 35 4.29 13.53 21.98
CA GLN A 35 5.45 14.26 21.43
C GLN A 35 5.91 13.65 20.09
N LYS A 36 5.94 12.32 20.00
CA LYS A 36 6.32 11.63 18.76
C LYS A 36 5.32 11.89 17.63
N ILE A 37 4.02 11.90 17.94
CA ILE A 37 2.97 12.24 16.96
C ILE A 37 3.17 13.67 16.46
N GLU A 38 3.37 14.63 17.37
CA GLU A 38 3.55 16.04 17.01
C GLU A 38 4.77 16.26 16.09
N LEU A 39 5.89 15.57 16.40
CA LEU A 39 7.09 15.59 15.55
C LEU A 39 6.82 15.02 14.15
N LEU A 40 6.10 13.89 14.06
CA LEU A 40 5.74 13.28 12.78
C LEU A 40 4.79 14.15 11.97
N GLU A 41 3.79 14.77 12.61
CA GLU A 41 2.85 15.67 11.95
C GLU A 41 3.55 16.93 11.44
N THR A 42 4.48 17.48 12.21
CA THR A 42 5.29 18.62 11.80
C THR A 42 6.20 18.27 10.62
N SER A 43 6.88 17.12 10.67
CA SER A 43 7.67 16.61 9.54
C SER A 43 6.82 16.40 8.29
N LYS A 44 5.62 15.82 8.43
CA LYS A 44 4.66 15.66 7.34
C LYS A 44 4.27 17.01 6.72
N ARG A 45 3.93 18.01 7.53
CA ARG A 45 3.59 19.37 7.03
C ARG A 45 4.75 19.96 6.24
N LYS A 46 5.99 19.87 6.75
CA LYS A 46 7.18 20.29 6.00
C LYS A 46 7.28 19.59 4.66
N LEU A 47 7.16 18.25 4.61
CA LEU A 47 7.17 17.47 3.36
C LEU A 47 6.06 17.85 2.38
N MET A 48 4.94 18.39 2.87
CA MET A 48 3.83 18.90 2.06
C MET A 48 4.05 20.35 1.58
N GLY A 49 5.17 20.97 1.95
CA GLY A 49 5.47 22.36 1.62
C GLY A 49 4.79 23.39 2.55
N GLU A 50 4.28 22.95 3.70
CA GLU A 50 3.58 23.79 4.66
C GLU A 50 4.51 24.21 5.81
N SER A 51 4.26 25.39 6.42
CA SER A 51 4.97 25.86 7.62
C SER A 51 6.50 25.92 7.49
N LEU A 52 7.00 26.30 6.30
CA LEU A 52 8.44 26.37 5.99
C LEU A 52 9.11 27.68 6.43
N GLU A 53 8.35 28.62 7.00
CA GLU A 53 8.81 29.96 7.40
C GLU A 53 9.95 29.91 8.43
N SER A 54 10.02 28.85 9.23
CA SER A 54 11.04 28.62 10.24
C SER A 54 12.16 27.66 9.80
N CYS A 55 12.15 27.20 8.55
CA CYS A 55 13.19 26.28 8.05
C CYS A 55 14.44 27.06 7.63
N GLU A 56 15.59 26.52 8.01
CA GLU A 56 16.88 27.01 7.52
C GLU A 56 17.11 26.55 6.07
N LEU A 57 18.01 27.25 5.37
CA LEU A 57 18.30 26.95 3.96
C LEU A 57 18.81 25.51 3.76
N GLU A 58 19.61 25.00 4.70
CA GLU A 58 20.14 23.64 4.67
C GLU A 58 19.01 22.60 4.85
N GLU A 59 18.13 22.79 5.83
CA GLU A 59 16.94 21.94 6.02
C GLU A 59 16.06 21.89 4.76
N LEU A 60 15.89 23.05 4.10
CA LEU A 60 15.07 23.14 2.90
C LEU A 60 15.70 22.38 1.72
N HIS A 61 17.02 22.45 1.58
CA HIS A 61 17.76 21.72 0.56
C HIS A 61 17.71 20.19 0.80
N GLU A 62 17.84 19.76 2.05
CA GLU A 62 17.66 18.34 2.41
C GLU A 62 16.24 17.84 2.09
N LEU A 63 15.23 18.65 2.41
CA LEU A 63 13.83 18.35 2.14
C LEU A 63 13.57 18.20 0.63
N GLU A 64 14.07 19.14 -0.17
CA GLU A 64 13.99 19.10 -1.63
C GLU A 64 14.63 17.82 -2.17
N HIS A 65 15.86 17.52 -1.73
CA HIS A 65 16.58 16.34 -2.15
C HIS A 65 15.84 15.04 -1.81
N GLN A 66 15.28 14.95 -0.60
CA GLN A 66 14.49 13.81 -0.17
C GLN A 66 13.24 13.63 -1.03
N LEU A 67 12.54 14.72 -1.34
CA LEU A 67 11.35 14.70 -2.20
C LEU A 67 11.71 14.26 -3.62
N GLU A 68 12.76 14.82 -4.21
CA GLU A 68 13.21 14.46 -5.56
C GLU A 68 13.55 12.96 -5.66
N GLN A 69 14.33 12.44 -4.71
CA GLN A 69 14.66 11.02 -4.66
C GLN A 69 13.39 10.15 -4.54
N SER A 70 12.46 10.52 -3.65
CA SER A 70 11.24 9.75 -3.42
C SER A 70 10.35 9.71 -4.67
N ILE A 71 10.21 10.84 -5.37
CA ILE A 71 9.44 10.95 -6.61
C ILE A 71 10.07 10.11 -7.70
N CYS A 72 11.39 10.16 -7.85
CA CYS A 72 12.13 9.33 -8.79
C CYS A 72 11.89 7.83 -8.53
N ARG A 73 11.94 7.39 -7.27
CA ARG A 73 11.66 6.00 -6.89
C ARG A 73 10.22 5.60 -7.21
N ILE A 74 9.23 6.45 -6.87
CA ILE A 74 7.81 6.20 -7.14
C ILE A 74 7.56 6.06 -8.64
N ARG A 75 8.08 7.01 -9.44
CA ARG A 75 7.95 7.00 -10.90
C ARG A 75 8.62 5.77 -11.51
N GLY A 76 9.83 5.44 -11.06
CA GLY A 76 10.55 4.24 -11.51
C GLY A 76 9.76 2.97 -11.27
N ARG A 77 9.22 2.78 -10.06
CA ARG A 77 8.38 1.62 -9.73
C ARG A 77 7.10 1.58 -10.55
N LYS A 78 6.42 2.72 -10.71
CA LYS A 78 5.19 2.82 -11.53
C LYS A 78 5.47 2.41 -12.97
N ASN A 79 6.57 2.91 -13.55
CA ASN A 79 6.94 2.60 -14.92
C ASN A 79 7.28 1.12 -15.10
N LEU A 80 7.99 0.52 -14.15
CA LEU A 80 8.29 -0.92 -14.18
C LEU A 80 7.01 -1.77 -14.17
N LEU A 81 6.06 -1.46 -13.29
CA LEU A 81 4.78 -2.17 -13.22
C LEU A 81 3.96 -1.99 -14.50
N LEU A 82 3.89 -0.77 -15.03
CA LEU A 82 3.18 -0.51 -16.29
C LEU A 82 3.81 -1.24 -17.48
N ALA A 83 5.14 -1.30 -17.55
CA ALA A 83 5.85 -2.04 -18.59
C ALA A 83 5.54 -3.54 -18.51
N ASP A 84 5.51 -4.12 -17.31
CA ASP A 84 5.14 -5.51 -17.09
C ASP A 84 3.69 -5.79 -17.53
N HIS A 85 2.74 -4.92 -17.13
CA HIS A 85 1.35 -5.04 -17.58
C HIS A 85 1.21 -4.94 -19.10
N LEU A 86 1.94 -4.03 -19.76
CA LEU A 86 1.96 -3.93 -21.22
C LEU A 86 2.51 -5.21 -21.87
N ALA A 87 3.59 -5.78 -21.33
CA ALA A 87 4.17 -7.03 -21.83
C ALA A 87 3.16 -8.20 -21.72
N GLN A 88 2.46 -8.31 -20.60
CA GLN A 88 1.43 -9.33 -20.42
C GLN A 88 0.27 -9.18 -21.41
N LEU A 89 -0.22 -7.95 -21.59
CA LEU A 89 -1.34 -7.66 -22.50
C LEU A 89 -0.97 -7.90 -23.96
N THR A 90 0.20 -7.45 -24.39
CA THR A 90 0.70 -7.67 -25.76
C THR A 90 0.88 -9.16 -26.06
N ASN A 91 1.37 -9.96 -25.11
CA ASN A 91 1.47 -11.41 -25.27
C ASN A 91 0.07 -12.06 -25.38
N ARG A 92 -0.88 -11.65 -24.52
CA ARG A 92 -2.25 -12.14 -24.57
C ARG A 92 -2.93 -11.80 -25.91
N GLU A 93 -2.73 -10.58 -26.39
CA GLU A 93 -3.25 -10.14 -27.68
C GLU A 93 -2.70 -10.99 -28.83
N LYS A 94 -1.40 -11.32 -28.80
CA LYS A 94 -0.77 -12.19 -29.80
C LYS A 94 -1.41 -13.59 -29.80
N ILE A 95 -1.55 -14.22 -28.64
CA ILE A 95 -2.16 -15.54 -28.50
C ILE A 95 -3.59 -15.53 -29.04
N LEU A 96 -4.40 -14.53 -28.65
CA LEU A 96 -5.78 -14.42 -29.10
C LEU A 96 -5.90 -14.17 -30.61
N ARG A 97 -4.95 -13.43 -31.21
CA ARG A 97 -4.91 -13.26 -32.68
C ARG A 97 -4.60 -14.58 -33.39
N GLU A 98 -3.65 -15.35 -32.87
CA GLU A 98 -3.29 -16.66 -33.41
C GLU A 98 -4.47 -17.64 -33.33
N GLU A 99 -5.13 -17.73 -32.17
CA GLU A 99 -6.33 -18.54 -31.98
C GLU A 99 -7.47 -18.12 -32.91
N ASN A 100 -7.75 -16.82 -33.02
CA ASN A 100 -8.78 -16.32 -33.93
C ASN A 100 -8.46 -16.64 -35.40
N ALA A 101 -7.20 -16.55 -35.82
CA ALA A 101 -6.80 -16.90 -37.18
C ALA A 101 -7.01 -18.40 -37.47
N ILE A 102 -6.75 -19.27 -36.49
CA ILE A 102 -7.02 -20.71 -36.60
C ILE A 102 -8.53 -20.96 -36.74
N LEU A 103 -9.33 -20.34 -35.88
CA LEU A 103 -10.79 -20.47 -35.91
C LEU A 103 -11.39 -19.96 -37.23
N GLN A 104 -10.93 -18.81 -37.73
CA GLN A 104 -11.37 -18.27 -39.03
C GLN A 104 -11.10 -19.25 -40.17
N LYS A 105 -9.90 -19.82 -40.25
CA LYS A 105 -9.56 -20.84 -41.26
C LYS A 105 -10.44 -22.09 -41.15
N ALA A 106 -10.72 -22.53 -39.92
CA ALA A 106 -11.60 -23.68 -39.69
C ALA A 106 -13.04 -23.40 -40.13
N MET A 107 -13.55 -22.20 -39.88
CA MET A 107 -14.88 -21.76 -40.31
C MET A 107 -14.96 -21.63 -41.84
N GLU A 108 -13.94 -21.09 -42.48
CA GLU A 108 -13.84 -21.03 -43.95
C GLU A 108 -13.83 -22.45 -44.56
N GLY A 109 -13.05 -23.38 -44.00
CA GLY A 109 -13.02 -24.78 -44.41
C GLY A 109 -14.35 -25.52 -44.21
N GLY A 110 -15.06 -25.23 -43.11
CA GLY A 110 -16.38 -25.80 -42.81
C GLY A 110 -17.50 -25.25 -43.71
N SER A 111 -17.42 -23.98 -44.11
CA SER A 111 -18.37 -23.36 -45.04
C SER A 111 -18.27 -23.95 -46.45
N ILE A 112 -17.05 -24.33 -46.88
CA ILE A 112 -16.81 -25.04 -48.15
C ILE A 112 -17.39 -26.46 -48.12
N ALA A 113 -17.31 -27.17 -46.98
CA ALA A 113 -17.87 -28.51 -46.81
C ALA A 113 -19.42 -28.52 -46.84
N CYS A 114 -20.07 -27.48 -46.31
CA CYS A 114 -21.53 -27.38 -46.28
C CYS A 114 -22.15 -26.99 -47.65
N GLY A 115 -21.37 -26.36 -48.54
CA GLY A 115 -21.80 -26.01 -49.90
C GLY A 115 -21.82 -27.19 -50.89
N HIS A 116 -21.04 -28.26 -50.63
CA HIS A 116 -20.90 -29.38 -51.57
C HIS A 116 -22.00 -30.44 -51.44
N LEU A 117 -22.62 -30.61 -50.26
CA LEU A 117 -23.69 -31.60 -50.07
C LEU A 117 -25.06 -31.19 -50.64
N ARG A 118 -25.26 -29.94 -51.07
CA ARG A 118 -26.53 -29.52 -51.72
C ARG A 118 -26.62 -29.81 -53.22
N ARG A 119 -25.53 -30.24 -53.88
CA ARG A 119 -25.53 -30.49 -55.34
C ARG A 119 -25.69 -31.97 -55.73
N SER A 120 -25.67 -32.91 -54.78
CA SER A 120 -25.77 -34.35 -55.07
C SER A 120 -27.20 -34.92 -55.02
N GLY A 121 -28.23 -34.10 -54.80
CA GLY A 121 -29.63 -34.53 -54.71
C GLY A 121 -30.50 -34.05 -55.86
N SER A 122 -30.14 -34.34 -57.12
CA SER A 122 -31.05 -34.25 -58.27
C SER A 122 -30.47 -34.98 -59.48
N SER A 123 -30.73 -36.28 -59.60
CA SER A 123 -30.93 -36.92 -60.91
C SER A 123 -31.52 -38.32 -60.74
N LYS A 124 -32.76 -38.42 -61.23
CA LYS A 124 -33.54 -39.60 -61.62
C LYS A 124 -34.15 -40.46 -60.52
#